data_AF-A0A979G4M1-F1
#
_entry.id   AF-A0A979G4M1-F1
#
_cell.length_a   1.000
_cell.length_b   1.000
_cell.length_c   1.000
_cell.angle_alpha   90.00
_cell.angle_beta   90.00
_cell.angle_gamma   90.00
#
_symmetry.space_group_name_H-M   'P 1'
#
loop_
_entity.id
_entity.type
_entity.pdbx_description
1 polymer ?
#
loop_
_entity_poly.entity_id
_entity_poly.type
_entity_poly.pdbx_seq_one_letter_code
_entity_poly.pdbx_strand_id
1 'polypeptide(L)'
;MSLLPYLLVPLLSAFLRPYTSALFTYLFTIALLLFYPQIYFFVEEKLHPRPIEEAFAGRCGMIEFSFIFSHWLVFMPAALLLQVIFNKLFKRWKATKEASETINK
;
A
#
# COMPACT_ATOMS: atom_id res chain seq x y z
N MET A 1 4.60 -7.99 -11.29
CA MET A 1 3.74 -7.21 -10.36
C MET A 1 4.50 -6.99 -9.07
N SER A 2 4.75 -5.74 -8.69
CA SER A 2 5.42 -5.43 -7.42
C SER A 2 4.39 -5.41 -6.29
N LEU A 3 4.49 -6.36 -5.36
CA LEU A 3 3.66 -6.38 -4.14
C LEU A 3 4.15 -5.39 -3.08
N LEU A 4 5.30 -4.76 -3.33
CA LEU A 4 6.01 -3.89 -2.39
C LEU A 4 5.14 -2.75 -1.84
N PRO A 5 4.31 -2.04 -2.64
CA PRO A 5 3.51 -0.92 -2.13
C PRO A 5 2.45 -1.35 -1.12
N TYR A 6 1.87 -2.54 -1.30
CA TYR A 6 0.87 -3.10 -0.37
C TYR A 6 1.46 -3.50 0.98
N LEU A 7 2.79 -3.59 1.08
CA LEU A 7 3.50 -3.81 2.33
C LEU A 7 4.04 -2.49 2.91
N LEU A 8 4.69 -1.67 2.08
CA LEU A 8 5.38 -0.46 2.52
C LEU A 8 4.42 0.66 2.93
N VAL A 9 3.33 0.87 2.17
CA VAL A 9 2.36 1.92 2.50
C VAL A 9 1.71 1.71 3.88
N PRO A 10 1.18 0.51 4.21
CA PRO A 10 0.63 0.29 5.55
C PRO A 10 1.71 0.33 6.64
N LEU A 11 2.95 -0.08 6.34
CA LEU A 11 4.07 0.00 7.29
C LEU A 11 4.45 1.46 7.60
N LEU A 12 4.60 2.31 6.58
CA LEU A 12 4.87 3.74 6.73
C LEU A 12 3.73 4.44 7.48
N SER A 13 2.49 4.07 7.16
CA SER A 13 1.31 4.63 7.85
C SER A 13 1.27 4.24 9.33
N ALA A 14 1.67 3.01 9.65
CA ALA A 14 1.79 2.57 11.05
C ALA A 14 2.93 3.29 11.79
N PHE A 15 4.03 3.58 11.11
CA PHE A 15 5.12 4.38 11.68
C PHE A 15 4.71 5.83 11.95
N LEU A 16 3.89 6.44 11.08
CA LEU A 16 3.37 7.80 11.25
C LEU A 16 2.24 7.89 12.29
N ARG A 17 1.69 6.76 12.73
CA ARG A 17 0.56 6.67 13.67
C ARG A 17 0.75 7.42 14.99
N PRO A 18 1.95 7.50 15.62
CA PRO A 18 2.15 8.26 16.85
C PRO A 18 2.01 9.78 16.66
N TYR A 19 2.22 10.28 15.45
CA TYR A 19 2.19 11.71 15.13
C TYR A 19 0.83 12.16 14.55
N THR A 20 -0.07 11.21 14.28
CA THR A 20 -1.32 11.45 13.53
C THR A 20 -2.48 10.64 14.09
N SER A 21 -3.71 10.88 13.61
CA SER A 21 -4.90 10.14 14.04
C SER A 21 -5.04 8.79 13.30
N ALA A 22 -5.85 7.86 13.86
CA ALA A 22 -6.06 6.55 13.23
C ALA A 22 -6.75 6.72 11.88
N LEU A 23 -7.78 7.56 11.88
CA LEU A 23 -8.54 7.91 10.69
C LEU A 23 -7.61 8.49 9.62
N PHE A 24 -6.70 9.41 9.99
CA PHE A 24 -5.73 9.96 9.05
C PHE A 24 -4.85 8.87 8.43
N THR A 25 -4.23 8.02 9.24
CA THR A 25 -3.36 6.95 8.70
C THR A 25 -4.11 5.99 7.77
N TYR A 26 -5.39 5.71 8.07
CA TYR A 26 -6.24 4.84 7.27
C TYR A 26 -6.60 5.49 5.93
N LEU A 27 -7.07 6.74 5.97
CA LEU A 27 -7.37 7.53 4.77
C LEU A 27 -6.13 7.74 3.90
N PHE A 28 -4.95 7.94 4.51
CA PHE A 28 -3.68 8.08 3.81
C PHE A 28 -3.30 6.79 3.07
N THR A 29 -3.41 5.63 3.74
CA THR A 29 -3.18 4.32 3.10
C THR A 29 -4.16 4.09 1.96
N ILE A 30 -5.44 4.38 2.17
CA ILE A 30 -6.48 4.25 1.13
C ILE A 30 -6.17 5.15 -0.05
N ALA A 31 -5.87 6.43 0.17
CA ALA A 31 -5.61 7.38 -0.90
C ALA A 31 -4.42 6.93 -1.76
N LEU A 32 -3.32 6.52 -1.14
CA LEU A 32 -2.14 6.05 -1.87
C LEU A 32 -2.43 4.77 -2.68
N LEU A 33 -3.17 3.82 -2.11
CA LEU A 33 -3.50 2.58 -2.81
C LEU A 33 -4.56 2.80 -3.90
N LEU A 34 -5.53 3.68 -3.68
CA LEU A 34 -6.57 4.04 -4.66
C LEU A 34 -5.98 4.53 -5.99
N PHE A 35 -4.90 5.32 -5.93
CA PHE A 35 -4.22 5.84 -7.12
C PHE A 35 -3.07 4.94 -7.62
N TYR A 36 -2.70 3.90 -6.87
CA TYR A 36 -1.56 3.06 -7.21
C TYR A 36 -1.69 2.39 -8.59
N PRO A 37 -2.82 1.78 -8.97
CA PRO A 37 -2.95 1.17 -10.30
C PRO A 37 -2.73 2.16 -11.45
N GLN A 38 -3.29 3.36 -11.34
CA GLN A 38 -3.19 4.40 -12.35
C GLN A 38 -1.75 4.88 -12.49
N ILE A 39 -1.06 5.10 -11.36
CA ILE A 39 0.36 5.49 -11.36
C ILE A 39 1.22 4.35 -11.92
N TYR A 40 0.93 3.09 -11.54
CA TYR A 40 1.67 1.92 -12.01
C TYR A 40 1.62 1.82 -13.54
N PHE A 41 0.43 1.88 -14.14
CA PHE A 41 0.30 1.79 -15.60
C PHE A 41 0.89 3.00 -16.31
N PHE A 42 0.73 4.20 -15.76
CA PHE A 42 1.34 5.41 -16.33
C PHE A 42 2.88 5.30 -16.38
N VAL A 43 3.50 4.80 -15.30
CA VAL A 43 4.96 4.59 -15.24
C VAL A 43 5.39 3.44 -16.16
N GLU A 44 4.64 2.34 -16.16
CA GLU A 44 4.93 1.16 -16.99
C GLU A 44 4.89 1.51 -18.48
N GLU A 45 3.93 2.32 -18.92
CA GLU A 45 3.82 2.81 -20.30
C GLU A 45 4.99 3.72 -20.70
N LYS A 46 5.50 4.53 -19.77
CA LYS A 46 6.65 5.41 -20.03
C LYS A 46 7.98 4.66 -20.08
N LEU A 47 8.14 3.62 -19.26
CA LEU A 47 9.36 2.81 -19.20
C LEU A 47 9.40 1.74 -20.29
N HIS A 48 8.25 1.16 -20.62
CA HIS A 48 8.10 0.10 -21.60
C HIS A 48 6.94 0.44 -22.56
N PRO A 49 7.17 1.34 -23.52
CA PRO A 49 6.14 1.73 -24.47
C PRO A 49 5.74 0.50 -25.31
N ARG A 50 4.44 0.18 -25.33
CA ARG A 50 3.93 -0.93 -26.15
C ARG A 50 3.91 -0.51 -27.62
N PRO A 51 4.28 -1.39 -28.56
CA PRO A 51 4.13 -1.11 -29.97
C PRO A 51 2.65 -0.89 -30.32
N ILE A 52 2.40 0.08 -31.20
CA ILE A 52 1.05 0.61 -31.52
C ILE A 52 0.08 -0.50 -31.97
N GLU A 53 0.60 -1.58 -32.58
CA GLU A 53 -0.18 -2.74 -33.02
C GLU A 53 -0.80 -3.54 -31.86
N GLU A 54 -0.14 -3.61 -30.71
CA GLU A 54 -0.66 -4.32 -29.52
C GLU A 54 -1.72 -3.51 -28.76
N ALA A 55 -1.65 -2.17 -28.86
CA ALA A 55 -2.62 -1.27 -28.25
C ALA A 55 -4.02 -1.34 -28.92
N PHE A 56 -4.06 -1.63 -30.22
CA PHE A 56 -5.31 -1.69 -31.01
C PHE A 56 -5.92 -3.09 -31.11
N ALA A 57 -5.17 -4.17 -30.84
CA ALA A 57 -5.61 -5.55 -31.06
C ALA A 57 -6.62 -6.12 -30.03
N GLY A 58 -7.31 -5.29 -29.23
CA GLY A 58 -8.40 -5.72 -28.33
C GLY A 58 -7.98 -6.61 -27.14
N ARG A 59 -6.73 -7.08 -27.08
CA ARG A 59 -6.14 -7.75 -25.91
C ARG A 59 -5.69 -6.77 -24.81
N CYS A 60 -5.63 -5.48 -25.12
CA CYS A 60 -4.91 -4.50 -24.31
C CYS A 60 -5.49 -4.29 -22.90
N GLY A 61 -6.78 -4.58 -22.66
CA GLY A 61 -7.42 -4.32 -21.35
C GLY A 61 -7.48 -5.48 -20.36
N MET A 62 -7.24 -6.73 -20.77
CA MET A 62 -7.52 -7.90 -19.89
C MET A 62 -6.55 -8.00 -18.70
N ILE A 63 -5.26 -7.76 -18.95
CA ILE A 63 -4.23 -7.80 -17.89
C ILE A 63 -4.39 -6.61 -16.94
N GLU A 64 -4.66 -5.44 -17.50
CA GLU A 64 -4.91 -4.21 -16.74
C GLU A 64 -6.16 -4.34 -15.87
N PHE A 65 -7.24 -4.84 -16.45
CA PHE A 65 -8.49 -5.11 -15.74
C PHE A 65 -8.29 -6.16 -14.65
N SER A 66 -7.62 -7.28 -14.94
CA SER A 66 -7.32 -8.32 -13.94
C SER A 66 -6.49 -7.76 -12.78
N PHE A 67 -5.54 -6.89 -13.07
CA PHE A 67 -4.74 -6.24 -12.04
C PHE A 67 -5.56 -5.27 -11.20
N ILE A 68 -6.34 -4.38 -11.82
CA ILE A 68 -7.22 -3.44 -11.13
C ILE A 68 -8.21 -4.22 -10.26
N PHE A 69 -8.84 -5.26 -10.80
CA PHE A 69 -9.77 -6.11 -10.07
C PHE A 69 -9.11 -6.78 -8.86
N SER A 70 -7.93 -7.38 -9.04
CA SER A 70 -7.19 -8.03 -7.95
C SER A 70 -6.70 -7.02 -6.91
N HIS A 71 -6.32 -5.81 -7.34
CA HIS A 71 -5.97 -4.70 -6.47
C HIS A 71 -7.13 -4.35 -5.53
N TRP A 72 -8.32 -4.13 -6.09
CA TRP A 72 -9.50 -3.70 -5.33
C TRP A 72 -10.04 -4.80 -4.41
N LEU A 73 -10.12 -6.04 -4.88
CA LEU A 73 -10.77 -7.12 -4.12
C LEU A 73 -9.85 -7.89 -3.19
N VAL A 74 -8.55 -7.94 -3.48
CA VAL A 74 -7.61 -8.77 -2.73
C VAL A 74 -6.56 -7.91 -2.04
N PHE A 75 -5.78 -7.16 -2.81
CA PHE A 75 -4.57 -6.53 -2.27
C PHE A 75 -4.84 -5.33 -1.39
N MET A 76 -5.81 -4.47 -1.75
CA MET A 76 -6.17 -3.31 -0.93
C MET A 76 -6.79 -3.73 0.41
N PRO A 77 -7.78 -4.65 0.47
CA PRO A 77 -8.25 -5.19 1.75
C PRO A 77 -7.13 -5.82 2.58
N ALA A 78 -6.25 -6.61 1.96
CA ALA A 78 -5.11 -7.23 2.64
C ALA A 78 -4.13 -6.18 3.20
N ALA A 79 -3.86 -5.10 2.46
CA ALA A 79 -3.00 -4.01 2.91
C ALA A 79 -3.60 -3.26 4.11
N LEU A 80 -4.92 -3.05 4.13
CA LEU A 80 -5.61 -2.43 5.27
C LEU A 80 -5.58 -3.34 6.51
N LEU A 81 -5.72 -4.65 6.34
CA LEU A 81 -5.52 -5.62 7.43
C LEU A 81 -4.08 -5.60 7.95
N LEU A 82 -3.09 -5.55 7.05
CA LEU A 82 -1.68 -5.40 7.40
C LEU A 82 -1.43 -4.11 8.19
N GLN A 83 -2.08 -3.00 7.81
CA GLN A 83 -1.99 -1.74 8.56
C GLN A 83 -2.46 -1.90 10.01
N VAL A 84 -3.56 -2.64 10.23
CA VAL A 84 -4.05 -2.94 11.59
C VAL A 84 -3.02 -3.77 12.36
N ILE A 85 -2.42 -4.77 11.72
CA ILE A 85 -1.38 -5.61 12.32
C ILE A 85 -0.16 -4.76 12.71
N PHE A 86 0.36 -3.95 11.78
CA PHE A 86 1.51 -3.08 12.05
C PHE A 86 1.21 -2.07 13.15
N ASN A 87 0.03 -1.45 13.15
CA ASN A 87 -0.39 -0.55 14.22
C ASN A 87 -0.37 -1.23 15.61
N LYS A 88 -0.83 -2.49 15.70
CA LYS A 88 -0.78 -3.25 16.96
C LYS A 88 0.66 -3.57 17.37
N LEU A 89 1.49 -4.01 16.43
CA LEU A 89 2.89 -4.35 16.68
C LEU A 89 3.69 -3.12 17.13
N PHE A 90 3.55 -1.99 16.44
CA PHE A 90 4.24 -0.74 16.80
C PHE A 90 3.83 -0.20 18.17
N LYS A 91 2.54 -0.27 18.51
CA LYS A 91 2.08 0.12 19.85
C LYS A 91 2.70 -0.73 20.94
N ARG A 92 2.74 -2.06 20.75
CA ARG A 92 3.37 -2.98 21.70
C ARG A 92 4.86 -2.70 21.86
N TRP A 93 5.57 -2.60 20.73
CA TRP A 93 7.00 -2.31 20.73
C TRP A 93 7.34 -0.99 21.43
N LYS A 94 6.56 0.07 21.16
CA LYS A 94 6.72 1.37 21.81
C LYS A 94 6.51 1.28 23.34
N ALA A 95 5.43 0.62 23.78
CA ALA A 95 5.16 0.43 25.20
C ALA A 95 6.27 -0.38 25.91
N THR A 96 6.79 -1.43 25.27
CA THR A 96 7.92 -2.20 25.81
C THR A 96 9.18 -1.36 25.92
N LYS A 97 9.46 -0.51 24.92
CA LYS A 97 10.62 0.38 24.93
C LYS A 97 10.53 1.41 26.07
N GLU A 98 9.37 2.05 26.23
CA GLU A 98 9.14 3.02 27.31
C GLU A 98 9.26 2.36 28.70
N ALA A 99 8.72 1.15 28.89
CA ALA A 99 8.86 0.41 30.14
C ALA A 99 10.32 0.07 30.47
N SER A 100 11.12 -0.30 29.46
CA SER A 100 12.56 -0.58 29.64
C SER A 100 13.36 0.67 30.02
N GLU A 101 12.97 1.85 29.53
CA GLU A 101 13.65 3.11 29.84
C GLU A 101 13.31 3.62 31.25
N THR A 102 12.12 3.30 31.78
CA THR A 102 11.74 3.64 33.17
C THR A 102 12.40 2.76 34.22
N ILE A 103 12.78 1.51 33.90
CA ILE A 103 13.44 0.60 34.85
C ILE A 103 14.94 0.92 35.00
N ASN A 104 15.56 1.51 33.97
CA ASN A 104 16.98 1.87 33.94
C ASN A 104 17.28 3.30 34.45
N LYS A 105 16.28 4.02 34.99
CA LYS A 105 16.42 5.33 35.63
C LYS A 105 16.23 5.20 37.14
#